data_AF-F0VDF5-F1
#
_entry.id   AF-F0VDF5-F1
#
_cell.length_a   1.000
_cell.length_b   1.000
_cell.length_c   1.000
_cell.angle_alpha   90.00
_cell.angle_beta   90.00
_cell.angle_gamma   90.00
#
_symmetry.space_group_name_H-M   'P 1'
#
loop_
_entity.id
_entity.type
_entity.pdbx_description
1 polymer ?
#
loop_
_entity_poly.entity_id
_entity_poly.type
_entity_poly.pdbx_seq_one_letter_code
_entity_poly.pdbx_strand_id
1 'polypeptide(L)'
;MPRFRLPSITSPSSMRTGPPPSSYMPPAASSSPPSSSPPASSRLPPAVASPLSDAGRRSFLPNPLVHLDISIGGRDAGRMVFQLFADTHPITAENFRCLCTGETGLGYWMRPRWYKSTPFHRIVPGFMCQGGDIHRGDGRGGESIYGQFFRDERFLYKHSKRGLLSMAKARRQHTNNSQFFITFDACPWLDGEHVVFGQLQSGAEVLDQIEAQGTPGGWKKRPVEIWNCGELLLNSLREVPREATAAVRHQEMLKDLIMDAAERPEKLYEPKEQVIPIPDDVYIKARRGF
;
A
#
# COMPACT_ATOMS: atom_id res chain seq x y z
N MET A 1 -42.58 -16.80 46.36
CA MET A 1 -42.19 -18.21 46.58
C MET A 1 -42.44 -18.97 45.28
N PRO A 2 -41.54 -19.80 44.73
CA PRO A 2 -40.08 -19.95 44.93
C PRO A 2 -39.30 -19.46 43.68
N ARG A 3 -38.20 -18.68 43.71
CA ARG A 3 -36.81 -18.94 44.17
C ARG A 3 -36.19 -20.24 43.65
N PHE A 4 -35.44 -20.16 42.54
CA PHE A 4 -34.41 -21.13 42.19
C PHE A 4 -33.01 -20.52 42.40
N ARG A 5 -32.21 -21.24 43.19
CA ARG A 5 -30.87 -20.89 43.68
C ARG A 5 -29.80 -21.29 42.66
N LEU A 6 -28.75 -20.47 42.56
CA LEU A 6 -27.44 -20.84 42.04
C LEU A 6 -26.72 -21.79 43.03
N PRO A 7 -25.86 -22.71 42.56
CA PRO A 7 -24.83 -23.31 43.40
C PRO A 7 -23.46 -22.67 43.16
N SER A 8 -22.89 -22.18 44.26
CA SER A 8 -21.47 -21.87 44.47
C SER A 8 -20.77 -23.07 45.13
N ILE A 9 -19.66 -23.55 44.56
CA ILE A 9 -18.75 -24.55 45.16
C ILE A 9 -17.33 -24.12 44.75
N THR A 10 -16.64 -23.31 45.57
CA THR A 10 -15.59 -23.70 46.55
C THR A 10 -14.42 -24.50 45.96
N SER A 11 -13.27 -23.82 45.81
CA SER A 11 -11.93 -24.40 45.81
C SER A 11 -11.53 -24.82 47.23
N PRO A 12 -10.54 -25.75 47.37
CA PRO A 12 -9.42 -25.43 48.25
C PRO A 12 -8.04 -25.85 47.69
N SER A 13 -7.06 -25.11 48.21
CA SER A 13 -5.60 -25.12 48.05
C SER A 13 -4.89 -26.47 48.24
N SER A 14 -3.72 -26.64 47.61
CA SER A 14 -2.42 -26.47 48.30
C SER A 14 -1.28 -27.32 47.69
N MET A 15 -0.22 -26.61 47.32
CA MET A 15 1.22 -26.92 47.37
C MET A 15 1.69 -28.37 47.53
N ARG A 16 2.61 -28.78 46.64
CA ARG A 16 3.82 -29.48 47.08
C ARG A 16 5.01 -29.21 46.14
N THR A 17 6.07 -28.69 46.76
CA THR A 17 7.43 -28.51 46.27
C THR A 17 8.23 -29.80 46.41
N GLY A 18 9.22 -30.02 45.53
CA GLY A 18 10.23 -31.08 45.65
C GLY A 18 11.37 -30.88 44.64
N PRO A 19 12.66 -30.84 45.06
CA PRO A 19 13.83 -30.56 44.21
C PRO A 19 14.48 -31.85 43.63
N PRO A 20 15.48 -31.73 42.72
CA PRO A 20 15.92 -32.81 41.82
C PRO A 20 17.17 -33.57 42.32
N PRO A 21 17.48 -34.73 41.72
CA PRO A 21 18.85 -35.21 41.56
C PRO A 21 19.20 -35.39 40.07
N SER A 22 20.42 -35.61 39.59
CA SER A 22 21.81 -35.33 39.97
C SER A 22 22.63 -35.99 38.85
N SER A 23 23.52 -35.23 38.19
CA SER A 23 24.81 -35.64 37.62
C SER A 23 25.01 -37.09 37.13
N TYR A 24 25.16 -37.32 35.82
CA TYR A 24 26.08 -38.37 35.29
C TYR A 24 26.57 -38.01 33.87
N MET A 25 27.85 -37.63 33.80
CA MET A 25 28.82 -37.85 32.71
C MET A 25 29.92 -38.77 33.30
N PRO A 26 30.86 -39.45 32.58
CA PRO A 26 31.47 -39.21 31.25
C PRO A 26 31.69 -40.59 30.48
N PRO A 27 32.66 -40.85 29.56
CA PRO A 27 33.76 -40.04 29.02
C PRO A 27 34.03 -40.07 27.51
N ALA A 28 35.00 -39.23 27.17
CA ALA A 28 35.59 -38.90 25.88
C ALA A 28 36.32 -40.06 25.19
N ALA A 29 36.29 -40.03 23.85
CA ALA A 29 37.23 -40.75 23.00
C ALA A 29 37.90 -39.75 22.04
N SER A 30 39.21 -39.63 22.23
CA SER A 30 40.20 -38.94 21.41
C SER A 30 40.44 -39.67 20.09
N SER A 31 40.52 -38.95 18.97
CA SER A 31 41.43 -39.32 17.88
C SER A 31 41.79 -38.10 17.02
N SER A 32 43.10 -37.94 16.86
CA SER A 32 43.81 -36.87 16.16
C SER A 32 43.72 -37.01 14.63
N PRO A 33 43.85 -35.93 13.83
CA PRO A 33 44.24 -36.02 12.43
C PRO A 33 45.75 -35.71 12.25
N PRO A 34 46.42 -36.31 11.25
CA PRO A 34 47.86 -36.15 11.05
C PRO A 34 48.23 -34.91 10.23
N SER A 35 49.47 -34.48 10.46
CA SER A 35 50.21 -33.43 9.75
C SER A 35 50.77 -33.90 8.40
N SER A 36 50.76 -33.05 7.39
CA SER A 36 51.73 -33.12 6.27
C SER A 36 51.88 -31.77 5.56
N SER A 37 53.11 -31.28 5.50
CA SER A 37 53.61 -30.10 4.77
C SER A 37 53.70 -30.34 3.24
N PRO A 38 53.89 -29.29 2.40
CA PRO A 38 53.62 -29.31 0.96
C PRO A 38 54.85 -29.60 0.07
N PRO A 39 54.67 -29.75 -1.26
CA PRO A 39 55.40 -28.84 -2.15
C PRO A 39 54.63 -28.32 -3.39
N ALA A 40 55.32 -27.42 -4.08
CA ALA A 40 54.92 -26.40 -5.05
C ALA A 40 54.34 -26.83 -6.42
N SER A 41 53.48 -25.94 -6.93
CA SER A 41 53.39 -25.39 -8.29
C SER A 41 53.24 -26.33 -9.50
N SER A 42 52.07 -26.25 -10.18
CA SER A 42 52.04 -25.88 -11.60
C SER A 42 50.61 -25.71 -12.17
N ARG A 43 50.43 -24.60 -12.90
CA ARG A 43 49.45 -24.28 -13.95
C ARG A 43 47.96 -24.15 -13.58
N LEU A 44 47.53 -22.88 -13.49
CA LEU A 44 46.12 -22.48 -13.64
C LEU A 44 45.65 -22.72 -15.10
N PRO A 45 44.43 -23.24 -15.33
CA PRO A 45 43.80 -23.20 -16.64
C PRO A 45 43.39 -21.74 -16.98
N PRO A 46 43.27 -21.38 -18.28
CA PRO A 46 42.90 -20.03 -18.68
C PRO A 46 41.51 -19.69 -18.15
N ALA A 47 41.37 -18.47 -17.63
CA ALA A 47 40.12 -17.91 -17.16
C ALA A 47 39.06 -18.05 -18.27
N VAL A 48 38.08 -18.92 -18.06
CA VAL A 48 36.83 -18.89 -18.82
C VAL A 48 36.23 -17.53 -18.49
N ALA A 49 36.18 -16.64 -19.48
CA ALA A 49 35.55 -15.34 -19.34
C ALA A 49 34.11 -15.57 -18.88
N SER A 50 33.83 -15.25 -17.62
CA SER A 50 32.49 -15.17 -17.09
C SER A 50 31.67 -14.25 -18.01
N PRO A 51 30.46 -14.62 -18.45
CA PRO A 51 29.57 -13.70 -19.13
C PRO A 51 28.96 -12.76 -18.08
N LEU A 52 29.81 -11.94 -17.46
CA LEU A 52 29.42 -10.82 -16.62
C LEU A 52 29.86 -9.54 -17.31
N SER A 53 29.31 -9.35 -18.51
CA SER A 53 29.29 -8.07 -19.21
C SER A 53 27.88 -7.82 -19.73
N ASP A 54 26.91 -7.79 -18.82
CA ASP A 54 25.65 -7.04 -19.01
C ASP A 54 25.51 -6.03 -17.86
N ALA A 55 26.55 -5.20 -17.71
CA ALA A 55 26.47 -3.99 -16.92
C ALA A 55 25.68 -2.96 -17.74
N GLY A 56 24.39 -2.80 -17.47
CA GLY A 56 23.70 -1.56 -17.88
C GLY A 56 22.21 -1.63 -18.21
N ARG A 57 21.57 -2.80 -18.32
CA ARG A 57 20.11 -2.83 -18.48
C ARG A 57 19.45 -2.77 -17.10
N ARG A 58 19.22 -1.56 -16.57
CA ARG A 58 18.18 -1.36 -15.55
C ARG A 58 16.89 -1.91 -16.16
N SER A 59 16.46 -3.09 -15.74
CA SER A 59 15.15 -3.61 -16.06
C SER A 59 14.14 -2.71 -15.36
N PHE A 60 13.75 -1.62 -16.01
CA PHE A 60 12.57 -0.88 -15.60
C PHE A 60 11.40 -1.83 -15.82
N LEU A 61 10.95 -2.47 -14.75
CA LEU A 61 9.68 -3.14 -14.77
C LEU A 61 8.65 -2.06 -15.10
N PRO A 62 7.81 -2.28 -16.13
CA PRO A 62 6.78 -1.33 -16.47
C PRO A 62 5.81 -1.17 -15.31
N ASN A 63 5.30 0.05 -15.16
CA ASN A 63 4.33 0.41 -14.14
C ASN A 63 3.12 -0.54 -14.17
N PRO A 64 2.69 -1.09 -13.01
CA PRO A 64 1.57 -2.03 -12.94
C PRO A 64 0.29 -1.45 -13.51
N LEU A 65 -0.50 -2.32 -14.14
CA LEU A 65 -1.86 -2.00 -14.56
C LEU A 65 -2.85 -2.79 -13.72
N VAL A 66 -3.84 -2.09 -13.17
CA VAL A 66 -4.91 -2.71 -12.39
C VAL A 66 -6.26 -2.37 -13.00
N HIS A 67 -7.24 -3.21 -12.78
CA HIS A 67 -8.60 -3.00 -13.23
C HIS A 67 -9.60 -2.97 -12.08
N LEU A 68 -10.63 -2.15 -12.23
CA LEU A 68 -11.81 -2.11 -11.38
C LEU A 68 -13.04 -2.34 -12.28
N ASP A 69 -13.75 -3.43 -12.05
CA ASP A 69 -15.03 -3.73 -12.71
C ASP A 69 -16.16 -3.12 -11.90
N ILE A 70 -16.93 -2.24 -12.52
CA ILE A 70 -17.88 -1.37 -11.82
C ILE A 70 -19.30 -1.84 -12.07
N SER A 71 -20.10 -1.84 -11.02
CA SER A 71 -21.55 -2.01 -11.12
C SER A 71 -22.26 -0.75 -10.64
N ILE A 72 -23.35 -0.38 -11.32
CA ILE A 72 -24.21 0.74 -10.97
C ILE A 72 -25.64 0.22 -10.82
N GLY A 73 -26.20 0.31 -9.61
CA GLY A 73 -27.52 -0.23 -9.30
C GLY A 73 -27.62 -1.74 -9.54
N GLY A 74 -26.54 -2.49 -9.29
CA GLY A 74 -26.48 -3.94 -9.47
C GLY A 74 -26.31 -4.41 -10.91
N ARG A 75 -26.06 -3.49 -11.86
CA ARG A 75 -25.79 -3.82 -13.27
C ARG A 75 -24.34 -3.50 -13.62
N ASP A 76 -23.71 -4.35 -14.41
CA ASP A 76 -22.34 -4.09 -14.90
C ASP A 76 -22.32 -2.81 -15.74
N ALA A 77 -21.46 -1.88 -15.35
CA ALA A 77 -21.26 -0.59 -16.00
C ALA A 77 -19.95 -0.57 -16.83
N GLY A 78 -19.12 -1.60 -16.71
CA GLY A 78 -17.87 -1.74 -17.44
C GLY A 78 -16.64 -1.68 -16.55
N ARG A 79 -15.48 -1.69 -17.21
CA ARG A 79 -14.16 -1.81 -16.58
C ARG A 79 -13.39 -0.49 -16.69
N MET A 80 -12.80 -0.05 -15.58
CA MET A 80 -11.76 0.98 -15.56
C MET A 80 -10.39 0.34 -15.41
N VAL A 81 -9.40 0.79 -16.18
CA VAL A 81 -8.01 0.35 -16.09
C VAL A 81 -7.14 1.52 -15.66
N PHE A 82 -6.32 1.31 -14.64
CA PHE A 82 -5.40 2.31 -14.09
C PHE A 82 -3.96 1.86 -14.23
N GLN A 83 -3.09 2.80 -14.60
CA GLN A 83 -1.65 2.67 -14.43
C GLN A 83 -1.25 3.22 -13.07
N LEU A 84 -0.49 2.42 -12.31
CA LEU A 84 0.05 2.83 -11.02
C LEU A 84 1.49 3.31 -11.18
N PHE A 85 1.84 4.45 -10.59
CA PHE A 85 3.15 5.07 -10.68
C PHE A 85 4.17 4.41 -9.74
N ALA A 86 4.39 3.11 -9.88
CA ALA A 86 5.29 2.34 -9.00
C ALA A 86 6.77 2.74 -9.13
N ASP A 87 7.16 3.34 -10.24
CA ASP A 87 8.47 3.93 -10.48
C ASP A 87 8.78 5.11 -9.54
N THR A 88 7.77 5.90 -9.19
CA THR A 88 7.90 7.13 -8.40
C THR A 88 7.28 7.04 -7.00
N HIS A 89 6.22 6.25 -6.86
CA HIS A 89 5.44 6.02 -5.64
C HIS A 89 5.30 4.51 -5.35
N PRO A 90 6.40 3.75 -5.23
CA PRO A 90 6.36 2.30 -5.06
C PRO A 90 5.53 1.85 -3.86
N ILE A 91 5.59 2.55 -2.73
CA ILE A 91 4.89 2.14 -1.50
C ILE A 91 3.38 2.30 -1.69
N THR A 92 2.97 3.44 -2.24
CA THR A 92 1.56 3.78 -2.46
C THR A 92 0.95 2.93 -3.58
N ALA A 93 1.67 2.76 -4.68
CA ALA A 93 1.27 1.91 -5.80
C ALA A 93 1.11 0.44 -5.37
N GLU A 94 2.07 -0.10 -4.61
CA GLU A 94 2.04 -1.49 -4.15
C GLU A 94 0.87 -1.76 -3.19
N ASN A 95 0.55 -0.81 -2.31
CA ASN A 95 -0.63 -0.89 -1.46
C ASN A 95 -1.90 -1.04 -2.28
N PHE A 96 -2.10 -0.19 -3.28
CA PHE A 96 -3.29 -0.25 -4.12
C PHE A 96 -3.33 -1.53 -4.97
N ARG A 97 -2.19 -1.94 -5.54
CA ARG A 97 -2.07 -3.17 -6.34
C ARG A 97 -2.48 -4.40 -5.53
N CYS A 98 -1.92 -4.57 -4.33
CA CYS A 98 -2.26 -5.67 -3.42
C CYS A 98 -3.72 -5.65 -2.98
N LEU A 99 -4.32 -4.46 -2.80
CA LEU A 99 -5.74 -4.33 -2.48
C LEU A 99 -6.64 -4.65 -3.67
N CYS A 100 -6.18 -4.43 -4.90
CA CYS A 100 -6.86 -4.91 -6.11
C CYS A 100 -6.82 -6.43 -6.22
N THR A 101 -5.67 -7.08 -5.98
CA THR A 101 -5.51 -8.54 -6.12
C THR A 101 -6.07 -9.32 -4.94
N GLY A 102 -6.05 -8.74 -3.74
CA GLY A 102 -6.41 -9.41 -2.49
C GLY A 102 -5.39 -10.45 -2.02
N GLU A 103 -4.18 -10.46 -2.60
CA GLU A 103 -3.14 -11.47 -2.32
C GLU A 103 -2.66 -11.50 -0.85
N THR A 104 -2.85 -10.39 -0.13
CA THR A 104 -2.49 -10.29 1.29
C THR A 104 -3.52 -10.93 2.22
N GLY A 105 -4.64 -11.43 1.69
CA GLY A 105 -5.65 -12.18 2.43
C GLY A 105 -6.38 -11.33 3.46
N LEU A 106 -6.28 -11.75 4.73
CA LEU A 106 -6.99 -11.09 5.84
C LEU A 106 -6.17 -9.96 6.48
N GLY A 107 -6.92 -8.92 6.80
CA GLY A 107 -6.61 -7.72 7.55
C GLY A 107 -6.19 -7.93 9.00
N TYR A 108 -5.74 -6.85 9.65
CA TYR A 108 -5.48 -6.84 11.09
C TYR A 108 -6.73 -7.24 11.90
N TRP A 109 -7.91 -6.84 11.43
CA TRP A 109 -9.19 -7.15 12.08
C TRP A 109 -9.83 -8.47 11.60
N MET A 110 -9.04 -9.39 11.01
CA MET A 110 -9.52 -10.62 10.37
C MET A 110 -10.59 -10.37 9.29
N ARG A 111 -10.52 -9.20 8.64
CA ARG A 111 -11.44 -8.81 7.58
C ARG A 111 -10.78 -8.96 6.22
N PRO A 112 -11.54 -9.21 5.15
CA PRO A 112 -11.08 -9.05 3.78
C PRO A 112 -10.20 -7.82 3.55
N ARG A 113 -8.97 -8.02 3.04
CA ARG A 113 -8.07 -6.93 2.64
C ARG A 113 -8.03 -6.80 1.11
N TRP A 114 -9.17 -6.44 0.51
CA TRP A 114 -9.30 -6.22 -0.94
C TRP A 114 -10.44 -5.26 -1.31
N TYR A 115 -10.40 -4.71 -2.53
CA TYR A 115 -11.42 -3.79 -3.04
C TYR A 115 -12.67 -4.46 -3.64
N LYS A 116 -12.61 -5.75 -3.94
CA LYS A 116 -13.76 -6.50 -4.45
C LYS A 116 -14.95 -6.39 -3.48
N SER A 117 -16.10 -6.07 -4.04
CA SER A 117 -17.37 -5.82 -3.35
C SER A 117 -17.36 -4.61 -2.42
N THR A 118 -16.52 -3.61 -2.70
CA THR A 118 -16.51 -2.35 -1.94
C THR A 118 -17.23 -1.23 -2.70
N PRO A 119 -17.98 -0.36 -2.01
CA PRO A 119 -18.68 0.74 -2.67
C PRO A 119 -17.75 1.94 -2.89
N PHE A 120 -18.07 2.74 -3.90
CA PHE A 120 -17.73 4.16 -3.86
C PHE A 120 -18.67 4.80 -2.84
N HIS A 121 -18.21 5.17 -1.65
CA HIS A 121 -19.09 5.67 -0.60
C HIS A 121 -19.48 7.14 -0.80
N ARG A 122 -18.69 7.92 -1.55
CA ARG A 122 -18.93 9.35 -1.79
C ARG A 122 -18.66 9.73 -3.25
N ILE A 123 -19.59 10.43 -3.90
CA ILE A 123 -19.45 10.88 -5.29
C ILE A 123 -19.93 12.32 -5.41
N VAL A 124 -19.03 13.24 -5.76
CA VAL A 124 -19.30 14.67 -5.94
C VAL A 124 -19.01 15.04 -7.39
N PRO A 125 -20.03 15.29 -8.24
CA PRO A 125 -19.83 15.69 -9.63
C PRO A 125 -18.99 16.97 -9.74
N GLY A 126 -18.15 17.03 -10.78
CA GLY A 126 -17.16 18.11 -10.99
C GLY A 126 -15.97 18.08 -10.01
N PHE A 127 -15.91 17.07 -9.14
CA PHE A 127 -14.82 16.95 -8.16
C PHE A 127 -14.19 15.55 -8.20
N MET A 128 -14.80 14.55 -7.57
CA MET A 128 -14.24 13.19 -7.49
C MET A 128 -15.27 12.14 -7.07
N CYS A 129 -14.94 10.87 -7.28
CA CYS A 129 -15.54 9.74 -6.56
C CYS A 129 -14.52 9.14 -5.59
N GLN A 130 -14.96 8.82 -4.39
CA GLN A 130 -14.15 8.24 -3.32
C GLN A 130 -14.68 6.86 -2.95
N GLY A 131 -13.77 5.91 -2.82
CA GLY A 131 -14.03 4.52 -2.46
C GLY A 131 -12.90 3.95 -1.60
N GLY A 132 -12.82 2.62 -1.55
CA GLY A 132 -11.74 1.92 -0.87
C GLY A 132 -11.89 1.82 0.65
N ASP A 133 -13.06 2.11 1.21
CA ASP A 133 -13.38 1.70 2.58
C ASP A 133 -13.75 0.21 2.58
N ILE A 134 -12.72 -0.64 2.69
CA ILE A 134 -12.84 -2.10 2.62
C ILE A 134 -13.50 -2.72 3.86
N HIS A 135 -13.80 -1.92 4.89
CA HIS A 135 -14.38 -2.39 6.14
C HIS A 135 -15.83 -1.96 6.32
N ARG A 136 -16.17 -0.69 6.11
CA ARG A 136 -17.52 -0.21 6.39
C ARG A 136 -18.28 0.19 5.14
N GLY A 137 -17.55 0.57 4.08
CA GLY A 137 -18.16 1.14 2.88
C GLY A 137 -18.86 2.48 3.13
N ASP A 138 -18.53 3.18 4.23
CA ASP A 138 -19.14 4.47 4.63
C ASP A 138 -18.12 5.61 4.76
N GLY A 139 -16.84 5.31 4.55
CA GLY A 139 -15.71 6.24 4.63
C GLY A 139 -15.05 6.32 6.01
N ARG A 140 -15.52 5.54 7.00
CA ARG A 140 -14.97 5.54 8.37
C ARG A 140 -14.03 4.36 8.65
N GLY A 141 -13.84 3.46 7.69
CA GLY A 141 -12.97 2.31 7.80
C GLY A 141 -11.77 2.31 6.84
N GLY A 142 -11.19 1.13 6.65
CA GLY A 142 -10.05 0.89 5.79
C GLY A 142 -8.77 0.61 6.55
N GLU A 143 -7.88 -0.15 5.92
CA GLU A 143 -6.50 -0.39 6.35
C GLU A 143 -5.61 -0.53 5.12
N SER A 144 -4.34 -0.21 5.26
CA SER A 144 -3.34 -0.51 4.23
C SER A 144 -2.79 -1.93 4.39
N ILE A 145 -2.01 -2.38 3.40
CA ILE A 145 -1.23 -3.61 3.53
C ILE A 145 -0.11 -3.51 4.58
N TYR A 146 0.23 -2.29 5.01
CA TYR A 146 1.29 -1.99 5.99
C TYR A 146 0.76 -1.82 7.41
N GLY A 147 -0.54 -2.04 7.63
CA GLY A 147 -1.25 -1.79 8.89
C GLY A 147 -2.34 -0.74 8.74
N GLN A 148 -2.78 -0.14 9.85
CA GLN A 148 -3.92 0.78 9.83
C GLN A 148 -3.67 2.01 8.94
N PHE A 149 -2.48 2.59 9.03
CA PHE A 149 -2.09 3.77 8.26
C PHE A 149 -0.64 3.66 7.76
N PHE A 150 -0.32 4.38 6.69
CA PHE A 150 1.04 4.61 6.21
C PHE A 150 1.30 6.07 5.86
N ARG A 151 2.58 6.43 5.73
CA ARG A 151 3.03 7.80 5.51
C ARG A 151 2.76 8.26 4.08
N ASP A 152 2.50 9.56 3.92
CA ASP A 152 2.63 10.24 2.63
C ASP A 152 4.02 10.00 2.03
N GLU A 153 4.09 9.58 0.77
CA GLU A 153 5.33 9.20 0.10
C GLU A 153 6.04 10.42 -0.51
N ARG A 154 5.57 10.92 -1.65
CA ARG A 154 6.03 12.17 -2.29
C ARG A 154 4.83 12.85 -2.95
N PHE A 155 4.93 14.16 -3.18
CA PHE A 155 3.93 14.95 -3.89
C PHE A 155 4.50 15.40 -5.25
N LEU A 156 4.80 14.42 -6.14
CA LEU A 156 5.44 14.71 -7.42
C LEU A 156 4.46 15.13 -8.52
N TYR A 157 3.22 14.64 -8.44
CA TYR A 157 2.18 14.89 -9.42
C TYR A 157 1.12 15.82 -8.85
N LYS A 158 0.70 16.80 -9.66
CA LYS A 158 -0.42 17.69 -9.37
C LYS A 158 -1.74 17.02 -9.74
N HIS A 159 -2.83 17.40 -9.09
CA HIS A 159 -4.19 17.00 -9.44
C HIS A 159 -4.69 17.81 -10.66
N SER A 160 -3.97 17.74 -11.77
CA SER A 160 -4.13 18.66 -12.91
C SER A 160 -5.22 18.26 -13.90
N LYS A 161 -5.77 17.05 -13.81
CA LYS A 161 -6.71 16.51 -14.80
C LYS A 161 -7.69 15.49 -14.21
N ARG A 162 -8.72 15.17 -15.00
CA ARG A 162 -9.64 14.05 -14.81
C ARG A 162 -8.91 12.71 -14.84
N GLY A 163 -9.39 11.74 -14.06
CA GLY A 163 -8.93 10.36 -14.07
C GLY A 163 -7.65 10.12 -13.29
N LEU A 164 -7.21 11.05 -12.45
CA LEU A 164 -6.08 10.83 -11.55
C LEU A 164 -6.53 10.03 -10.33
N LEU A 165 -5.72 9.04 -9.94
CA LEU A 165 -5.92 8.20 -8.77
C LEU A 165 -5.07 8.73 -7.62
N SER A 166 -5.71 9.05 -6.49
CA SER A 166 -5.05 9.73 -5.37
C SER A 166 -5.55 9.22 -4.01
N MET A 167 -4.69 9.27 -2.99
CA MET A 167 -4.98 8.75 -1.66
C MET A 167 -5.97 9.63 -0.91
N ALA A 168 -7.05 9.04 -0.41
CA ALA A 168 -7.89 9.69 0.58
C ALA A 168 -7.26 9.47 1.96
N LYS A 169 -7.21 10.54 2.76
CA LYS A 169 -6.70 10.47 4.14
C LYS A 169 -7.50 11.36 5.05
N ALA A 170 -7.36 11.14 6.36
CA ALA A 170 -7.92 12.06 7.34
C ALA A 170 -7.20 13.42 7.26
N ARG A 171 -7.74 14.45 7.93
CA ARG A 171 -7.11 15.80 7.97
C ARG A 171 -5.69 15.84 8.54
N ARG A 172 -5.16 14.71 9.05
CA ARG A 172 -3.81 14.61 9.59
C ARG A 172 -2.88 14.00 8.54
N GLN A 173 -1.65 14.51 8.48
CA GLN A 173 -0.60 13.92 7.65
C GLN A 173 -0.32 12.47 8.04
N HIS A 174 0.16 11.69 7.09
CA HIS A 174 0.55 10.29 7.28
C HIS A 174 -0.58 9.37 7.78
N THR A 175 -1.80 9.61 7.30
CA THR A 175 -2.98 8.78 7.61
C THR A 175 -3.56 8.08 6.37
N ASN A 176 -2.71 7.76 5.39
CA ASN A 176 -3.13 7.01 4.20
C ASN A 176 -3.48 5.58 4.59
N ASN A 177 -4.54 5.01 4.02
CA ASN A 177 -4.95 3.62 4.24
C ASN A 177 -5.39 2.97 2.92
N SER A 178 -6.52 2.25 2.88
CA SER A 178 -7.08 1.72 1.63
C SER A 178 -7.94 2.72 0.85
N GLN A 179 -8.37 3.82 1.45
CA GLN A 179 -9.29 4.74 0.78
C GLN A 179 -8.59 5.56 -0.30
N PHE A 180 -9.26 5.75 -1.42
CA PHE A 180 -8.75 6.49 -2.57
C PHE A 180 -9.87 7.32 -3.20
N PHE A 181 -9.50 8.26 -4.06
CA PHE A 181 -10.43 8.94 -4.94
C PHE A 181 -9.91 9.01 -6.37
N ILE A 182 -10.85 9.13 -7.31
CA ILE A 182 -10.59 9.35 -8.73
C ILE A 182 -11.15 10.73 -9.10
N THR A 183 -10.33 11.59 -9.69
CA THR A 183 -10.73 12.96 -10.06
C THR A 183 -11.67 12.99 -11.25
N PHE A 184 -12.69 13.85 -11.19
CA PHE A 184 -13.54 14.18 -12.34
C PHE A 184 -13.05 15.42 -13.10
N ASP A 185 -12.29 16.28 -12.44
CA ASP A 185 -11.69 17.49 -13.02
C ASP A 185 -10.37 17.82 -12.29
N ALA A 186 -9.67 18.87 -12.73
CA ALA A 186 -8.51 19.41 -12.03
C ALA A 186 -8.87 19.89 -10.61
N CYS A 187 -8.10 19.47 -9.62
CA CYS A 187 -8.32 19.74 -8.20
C CYS A 187 -7.05 20.31 -7.53
N PRO A 188 -6.50 21.46 -7.99
CA PRO A 188 -5.20 21.96 -7.53
C PRO A 188 -5.14 22.27 -6.03
N TRP A 189 -6.28 22.49 -5.36
CA TRP A 189 -6.36 22.67 -3.91
C TRP A 189 -6.02 21.40 -3.10
N LEU A 190 -5.86 20.24 -3.76
CA LEU A 190 -5.41 19.00 -3.13
C LEU A 190 -3.90 18.77 -3.28
N ASP A 191 -3.20 19.62 -4.05
CA ASP A 191 -1.77 19.49 -4.29
C ASP A 191 -0.96 19.70 -3.01
N GLY A 192 0.06 18.85 -2.81
CA GLY A 192 0.86 18.84 -1.57
C GLY A 192 0.14 18.26 -0.35
N GLU A 193 -1.17 18.00 -0.45
CA GLU A 193 -1.97 17.39 0.60
C GLU A 193 -2.27 15.92 0.29
N HIS A 194 -2.65 15.56 -0.93
CA HIS A 194 -2.99 14.19 -1.30
C HIS A 194 -1.96 13.59 -2.27
N VAL A 195 -1.58 12.33 -2.05
CA VAL A 195 -0.60 11.63 -2.90
C VAL A 195 -1.31 11.08 -4.13
N VAL A 196 -1.01 11.64 -5.30
CA VAL A 196 -1.40 11.08 -6.61
C VAL A 196 -0.45 9.95 -6.96
N PHE A 197 -0.98 8.75 -7.20
CA PHE A 197 -0.18 7.54 -7.39
C PHE A 197 -0.59 6.71 -8.62
N GLY A 198 -1.53 7.20 -9.43
CA GLY A 198 -1.87 6.56 -10.69
C GLY A 198 -2.76 7.41 -11.58
N GLN A 199 -3.08 6.88 -12.76
CA GLN A 199 -3.98 7.52 -13.72
C GLN A 199 -4.79 6.50 -14.50
N LEU A 200 -6.01 6.88 -14.87
CA LEU A 200 -6.90 6.13 -15.74
C LEU A 200 -6.28 6.01 -17.14
N GLN A 201 -6.26 4.78 -17.66
CA GLN A 201 -5.81 4.44 -19.01
C GLN A 201 -6.97 4.07 -19.94
N SER A 202 -8.03 3.47 -19.39
CA SER A 202 -9.24 3.05 -20.14
C SER A 202 -10.46 3.03 -19.22
N GLY A 203 -11.66 3.19 -19.78
CA GLY A 203 -12.93 3.26 -19.05
C GLY A 203 -13.35 4.68 -18.64
N ALA A 204 -13.05 5.69 -19.46
CA ALA A 204 -13.45 7.08 -19.20
C ALA A 204 -14.98 7.22 -19.17
N GLU A 205 -15.67 6.49 -20.06
CA GLU A 205 -17.12 6.39 -20.11
C GLU A 205 -17.73 5.76 -18.85
N VAL A 206 -17.01 4.86 -18.18
CA VAL A 206 -17.42 4.30 -16.89
C VAL A 206 -17.29 5.37 -15.81
N LEU A 207 -16.20 6.14 -15.83
CA LEU A 207 -15.99 7.26 -14.91
C LEU A 207 -17.10 8.32 -15.05
N ASP A 208 -17.51 8.64 -16.28
CA ASP A 208 -18.64 9.54 -16.56
C ASP A 208 -19.96 9.00 -15.98
N GLN A 209 -20.21 7.70 -16.12
CA GLN A 209 -21.40 7.05 -15.56
C GLN A 209 -21.40 7.08 -14.02
N ILE A 210 -20.23 6.89 -13.38
CA ILE A 210 -20.06 7.01 -11.93
C ILE A 210 -20.37 8.45 -11.50
N GLU A 211 -19.79 9.44 -12.17
CA GLU A 211 -20.02 10.87 -11.89
C GLU A 211 -21.49 11.23 -11.92
N ALA A 212 -22.22 10.75 -12.94
CA ALA A 212 -23.65 10.99 -13.09
C ALA A 212 -24.49 10.46 -11.92
N GLN A 213 -23.97 9.51 -11.14
CA GLN A 213 -24.64 9.00 -9.93
C GLN A 213 -24.44 9.89 -8.70
N GLY A 214 -23.53 10.85 -8.73
CA GLY A 214 -23.23 11.72 -7.60
C GLY A 214 -24.23 12.85 -7.36
N THR A 215 -24.06 13.51 -6.23
CA THR A 215 -24.76 14.74 -5.85
C THR A 215 -23.75 15.73 -5.27
N PRO A 216 -24.05 17.05 -5.23
CA PRO A 216 -23.15 18.03 -4.61
C PRO A 216 -22.80 17.70 -3.14
N GLY A 217 -23.72 17.05 -2.41
CA GLY A 217 -23.50 16.60 -1.04
C GLY A 217 -22.65 15.33 -0.89
N GLY A 218 -22.26 14.68 -2.00
CA GLY A 218 -21.49 13.44 -2.00
C GLY A 218 -22.31 12.15 -1.93
N TRP A 219 -23.64 12.26 -1.78
CA TRP A 219 -24.55 11.11 -1.80
C TRP A 219 -24.72 10.58 -3.22
N LYS A 220 -25.11 9.31 -3.32
CA LYS A 220 -25.30 8.61 -4.59
C LYS A 220 -26.78 8.37 -4.88
N LYS A 221 -27.16 8.54 -6.14
CA LYS A 221 -28.52 8.22 -6.64
C LYS A 221 -28.77 6.71 -6.66
N ARG A 222 -27.74 5.93 -6.96
CA ARG A 222 -27.76 4.46 -7.00
C ARG A 222 -26.49 3.91 -6.34
N PRO A 223 -26.51 2.66 -5.84
CA PRO A 223 -25.29 1.97 -5.41
C PRO A 223 -24.27 1.94 -6.56
N VAL A 224 -23.01 2.25 -6.26
CA VAL A 224 -21.88 2.14 -7.19
C VAL A 224 -20.79 1.35 -6.48
N GLU A 225 -20.42 0.20 -7.05
CA GLU A 225 -19.57 -0.79 -6.38
C GLU A 225 -18.52 -1.35 -7.33
N ILE A 226 -17.35 -1.65 -6.77
CA ILE A 226 -16.30 -2.42 -7.44
C ILE A 226 -16.68 -3.89 -7.26
N TRP A 227 -17.36 -4.49 -8.25
CA TRP A 227 -17.84 -5.87 -8.10
C TRP A 227 -16.71 -6.90 -8.33
N ASN A 228 -15.66 -6.50 -9.06
CA ASN A 228 -14.45 -7.28 -9.24
C ASN A 228 -13.24 -6.37 -9.51
N CYS A 229 -12.03 -6.82 -9.18
CA CYS A 229 -10.81 -6.06 -9.40
C CYS A 229 -9.59 -6.99 -9.43
N GLY A 230 -8.46 -6.48 -9.92
CA GLY A 230 -7.20 -7.22 -9.93
C GLY A 230 -6.12 -6.54 -10.74
N GLU A 231 -4.98 -7.20 -10.86
CA GLU A 231 -3.86 -6.77 -11.70
C GLU A 231 -3.97 -7.38 -13.10
N LEU A 232 -3.63 -6.60 -14.12
CA LEU A 232 -3.51 -7.07 -15.50
C LEU A 232 -2.06 -7.53 -15.72
N LEU A 233 -1.87 -8.83 -15.95
CA LEU A 233 -0.56 -9.39 -16.24
C LEU A 233 -0.04 -8.83 -17.57
N LEU A 234 1.18 -8.30 -17.55
CA LEU A 234 1.80 -7.60 -18.68
C LEU A 234 1.89 -8.41 -19.99
N ASN A 235 1.73 -9.73 -19.92
CA ASN A 235 1.70 -10.60 -21.10
C ASN A 235 0.42 -10.45 -21.93
N SER A 236 -0.70 -9.98 -21.36
CA SER A 236 -1.96 -9.79 -22.11
C SER A 236 -1.98 -8.54 -22.99
N LEU A 237 -0.95 -7.67 -22.91
CA LEU A 237 -0.80 -6.49 -23.77
C LEU A 237 0.13 -6.71 -24.98
N ARG A 238 0.72 -7.90 -25.14
CA ARG A 238 1.67 -8.19 -26.24
C ARG A 238 0.98 -8.52 -27.58
N GLU A 239 -0.34 -8.67 -27.62
CA GLU A 239 -1.08 -9.05 -28.83
C GLU A 239 -1.68 -7.86 -29.61
N VAL A 240 -1.27 -6.62 -29.32
CA VAL A 240 -1.57 -5.50 -30.22
C VAL A 240 -0.46 -5.42 -31.28
N PRO A 241 -0.76 -5.51 -32.59
CA PRO A 241 0.24 -5.46 -33.65
C PRO A 241 1.16 -4.24 -33.47
N ARG A 242 2.46 -4.50 -33.47
CA ARG A 242 3.53 -3.50 -33.32
C ARG A 242 3.65 -2.63 -34.56
N GLU A 243 2.64 -1.84 -34.87
CA GLU A 243 2.80 -0.72 -35.79
C GLU A 243 2.12 0.51 -35.21
N ALA A 244 2.91 1.59 -35.14
CA ALA A 244 2.58 2.94 -34.69
C ALA A 244 2.73 3.28 -33.17
N THR A 245 3.87 3.91 -32.89
CA THR A 245 4.05 5.04 -31.94
C THR A 245 4.18 4.76 -30.44
N ALA A 246 5.41 4.53 -29.94
CA ALA A 246 5.68 4.45 -28.49
C ALA A 246 6.82 5.34 -27.96
N ALA A 247 7.66 5.94 -28.82
CA ALA A 247 8.82 6.70 -28.31
C ALA A 247 8.59 8.21 -28.15
N VAL A 248 7.61 8.80 -28.85
CA VAL A 248 7.46 10.27 -28.90
C VAL A 248 6.44 10.81 -27.90
N ARG A 249 5.32 10.10 -27.65
CA ARG A 249 4.24 10.60 -26.77
C ARG A 249 4.56 10.61 -25.27
N HIS A 250 5.39 9.67 -24.79
CA HIS A 250 5.68 9.55 -23.36
C HIS A 250 6.49 10.75 -22.82
N GLN A 251 7.31 11.36 -23.66
CA GLN A 251 8.22 12.44 -23.25
C GLN A 251 7.59 13.83 -23.33
N GLU A 252 6.53 14.00 -24.14
CA GLU A 252 5.71 15.22 -24.16
C GLU A 252 4.65 15.19 -23.05
N MET A 253 3.99 14.05 -22.80
CA MET A 253 2.93 13.96 -21.79
C MET A 253 3.42 14.10 -20.33
N LEU A 254 4.71 13.80 -20.07
CA LEU A 254 5.32 14.00 -18.75
C LEU A 254 5.73 15.46 -18.47
N LYS A 255 5.91 16.28 -19.51
CA LYS A 255 6.28 17.70 -19.34
C LYS A 255 5.14 18.53 -18.77
N ASP A 256 3.89 18.17 -19.09
CA ASP A 256 2.71 18.87 -18.58
C ASP A 256 2.26 18.41 -17.19
N LEU A 257 2.82 17.30 -16.67
CA LEU A 257 2.38 16.65 -15.43
C LEU A 257 3.40 16.74 -14.28
N ILE A 258 4.68 16.90 -14.60
CA ILE A 258 5.77 17.03 -13.62
C ILE A 258 5.92 18.51 -13.27
N MET A 259 6.03 18.84 -11.97
CA MET A 259 6.44 20.19 -11.57
C MET A 259 7.76 20.56 -12.24
N ASP A 260 7.80 21.72 -12.90
CA ASP A 260 9.03 22.21 -13.52
C ASP A 260 10.13 22.28 -12.46
N ALA A 261 11.36 21.86 -12.81
CA ALA A 261 12.43 21.74 -11.83
C ALA A 261 12.77 23.10 -11.16
N ALA A 262 12.45 24.21 -11.84
CA ALA A 262 12.58 25.58 -11.37
C ALA A 262 11.46 26.05 -10.41
N GLU A 263 10.30 25.37 -10.37
CA GLU A 263 9.19 25.67 -9.46
C GLU A 263 9.16 24.75 -8.23
N ARG A 264 10.17 23.86 -8.09
CA ARG A 264 10.33 23.08 -6.86
C ARG A 264 10.53 24.07 -5.70
N PRO A 265 9.68 24.07 -4.67
CA PRO A 265 10.04 24.76 -3.45
C PRO A 265 11.24 24.03 -2.87
N GLU A 266 12.44 24.60 -3.01
CA GLU A 266 13.56 24.33 -2.11
C GLU A 266 13.18 24.85 -0.73
N LYS A 267 12.25 24.15 -0.06
CA LYS A 267 12.25 24.16 1.39
C LYS A 267 13.25 23.09 1.80
N LEU A 268 14.51 23.51 1.84
CA LEU A 268 15.49 22.93 2.73
C LEU A 268 14.76 22.74 4.06
N TYR A 269 14.65 21.50 4.51
CA TYR A 269 14.20 21.21 5.86
C TYR A 269 15.23 21.84 6.80
N GLU A 270 15.01 23.08 7.19
CA GLU A 270 15.68 23.66 8.34
C GLU A 270 15.08 22.98 9.57
N PRO A 271 15.86 22.20 10.34
CA PRO A 271 15.37 21.66 11.59
C PRO A 271 15.08 22.85 12.51
N LYS A 272 13.81 23.20 12.69
CA LYS A 272 13.42 24.05 13.80
C LYS A 272 13.56 23.20 15.05
N GLU A 273 14.64 23.41 15.80
CA GLU A 273 14.73 23.02 17.20
C GLU A 273 13.64 23.76 17.99
N GLN A 274 12.41 23.23 17.93
CA GLN A 274 11.41 23.53 18.93
C GLN A 274 11.70 22.61 20.11
N VAL A 275 12.49 23.14 21.05
CA VAL A 275 12.52 22.65 22.42
C VAL A 275 11.12 22.85 22.98
N ILE A 276 10.30 21.80 22.94
CA ILE A 276 9.04 21.74 23.66
C ILE A 276 9.43 21.64 25.14
N PRO A 277 9.15 22.64 26.00
CA PRO A 277 9.39 22.49 27.41
C PRO A 277 8.52 21.32 27.89
N ILE A 278 9.17 20.27 28.36
CA ILE A 278 8.52 19.14 29.03
C ILE A 278 7.91 19.74 30.30
N PRO A 279 6.58 19.74 30.48
CA PRO A 279 5.99 20.29 31.69
C PRO A 279 6.41 19.42 32.91
N ASP A 280 6.69 20.09 34.02
CA ASP A 280 7.33 19.50 35.23
C ASP A 280 6.55 18.32 35.84
N ASP A 281 5.28 18.18 35.49
CA ASP A 281 4.39 17.09 35.89
C ASP A 281 4.73 15.75 35.23
N VAL A 282 5.46 15.74 34.11
CA VAL A 282 5.95 14.53 33.46
C VAL A 282 7.17 13.95 34.20
N TYR A 283 7.96 14.77 34.89
CA TYR A 283 9.15 14.31 35.62
C TYR A 283 8.84 13.67 36.99
N ILE A 284 7.67 13.97 37.57
CA ILE A 284 7.30 13.47 38.91
C ILE A 284 6.67 12.07 38.87
N LYS A 285 6.02 11.68 37.77
CA LYS A 285 5.39 10.34 37.64
C LYS A 285 6.33 9.22 37.18
N ALA A 286 7.56 9.52 36.75
CA ALA A 286 8.54 8.52 36.35
C ALA A 286 9.59 8.17 37.43
N ARG A 287 9.52 8.81 38.62
CA ARG A 287 10.50 8.62 39.72
C ARG A 287 9.93 8.03 41.02
N ARG A 288 8.65 7.70 41.09
CA ARG A 288 8.07 6.92 42.19
C ARG A 288 7.35 5.72 41.59
N GLY A 289 7.97 4.55 41.69
CA GLY A 289 7.37 3.30 41.25
C GLY A 289 6.11 2.94 42.04
N PHE A 290 5.24 2.17 41.38
CA PHE A 290 3.88 1.72 41.71
C PHE A 290 2.76 2.68 41.33
#